data_AF-T4VMR6-F1
#
_entry.id   AF-T4VMR6-F1
#
_cell.length_a   1.000
_cell.length_b   1.000
_cell.length_c   1.000
_cell.angle_alpha   90.00
_cell.angle_beta   90.00
_cell.angle_gamma   90.00
#
_symmetry.space_group_name_H-M   'P 1'
#
loop_
_entity.id
_entity.type
_entity.pdbx_description
1 polymer ?
#
loop_
_entity_poly.entity_id
_entity_poly.type
_entity_poly.pdbx_seq_one_letter_code
_entity_poly.pdbx_strand_id
1 'polypeptide(L)'
;MPSANKTPNIGLNNWKGNEFPKRQDFVDDNFKIDEEIQGLKTKVENIDTTAEKTTIKDVNNYFTSDNVEGALNELATELNGQKARGVQIANSLLAKL
;
A
#
# COMPACT_ATOMS: atom_id res chain seq x y z
N MET A 1 34.94 -6.82 21.43
CA MET A 1 35.10 -6.28 20.06
C MET A 1 33.84 -6.66 19.30
N PRO A 2 33.33 -5.85 18.36
CA PRO A 2 32.17 -6.24 17.58
C PRO A 2 32.41 -7.60 16.93
N SER A 3 31.36 -8.43 16.86
CA SER A 3 31.42 -9.75 16.23
C SER A 3 31.94 -9.63 14.80
N ALA A 4 32.80 -10.56 14.38
CA ALA A 4 33.22 -10.67 12.97
C ALA A 4 32.03 -11.02 12.06
N ASN A 5 31.11 -11.85 12.58
CA ASN A 5 29.89 -12.24 11.88
C ASN A 5 28.73 -11.28 12.19
N LYS A 6 27.87 -11.02 11.21
CA LYS A 6 26.70 -10.15 11.36
C LYS A 6 25.40 -10.88 11.03
N THR A 7 24.27 -10.40 11.56
CA THR A 7 22.94 -10.86 11.13
C THR A 7 22.61 -10.32 9.73
N PRO A 8 21.80 -11.03 8.92
CA PRO A 8 21.64 -10.70 7.49
C PRO A 8 20.81 -9.44 7.21
N ASN A 9 19.88 -9.06 8.09
CA ASN A 9 18.92 -8.01 7.80
C ASN A 9 19.41 -6.62 8.21
N ILE A 10 19.83 -6.48 9.48
CA ILE A 10 20.19 -5.17 10.06
C ILE A 10 21.61 -5.15 10.64
N GLY A 11 22.42 -6.17 10.34
CA GLY A 11 23.85 -6.17 10.65
C GLY A 11 24.18 -6.12 12.13
N LEU A 12 23.39 -6.80 12.99
CA LEU A 12 23.69 -6.92 14.42
C LEU A 12 24.88 -7.84 14.64
N ASN A 13 25.55 -7.72 15.79
CA ASN A 13 26.57 -8.69 16.16
C ASN A 13 25.98 -10.09 16.29
N ASN A 14 26.60 -11.05 15.61
CA ASN A 14 26.23 -12.46 15.67
C ASN A 14 27.41 -13.27 16.23
N TRP A 15 27.68 -13.08 17.52
CA TRP A 15 28.88 -13.66 18.13
C TRP A 15 28.89 -15.20 18.05
N LYS A 16 30.06 -15.79 17.79
CA LYS A 16 30.28 -17.24 17.72
C LYS A 16 31.57 -17.65 18.43
N GLY A 17 31.61 -18.86 18.97
CA GLY A 17 32.81 -19.45 19.54
C GLY A 17 33.39 -18.63 20.70
N ASN A 18 34.68 -18.30 20.61
CA ASN A 18 35.46 -17.68 21.70
C ASN A 18 35.51 -16.14 21.62
N GLU A 19 34.50 -15.48 21.03
CA GLU A 19 34.41 -14.02 21.02
C GLU A 19 33.99 -13.48 22.40
N PHE A 20 34.51 -12.30 22.76
CA PHE A 20 34.22 -11.62 24.03
C PHE A 20 33.46 -10.31 23.77
N PRO A 21 32.11 -10.32 23.88
CA PRO A 21 31.28 -9.13 23.75
C PRO A 21 31.62 -8.09 24.82
N LYS A 22 31.58 -6.80 24.46
CA LYS A 22 31.63 -5.69 25.41
C LYS A 22 30.29 -4.98 25.47
N ARG A 23 30.01 -4.28 26.58
CA ARG A 23 28.80 -3.46 26.76
C ARG A 23 28.48 -2.60 25.55
N GLN A 24 29.50 -1.97 24.94
CA GLN A 24 29.31 -1.11 23.77
C GLN A 24 28.69 -1.86 22.58
N ASP A 25 29.06 -3.13 22.36
CA ASP A 25 28.56 -3.89 21.22
C ASP A 25 27.03 -4.10 21.33
N PHE A 26 26.51 -4.29 22.55
CA PHE A 26 25.07 -4.34 22.83
C PHE A 26 24.38 -2.99 22.70
N VAL A 27 25.05 -1.91 23.14
CA VAL A 27 24.52 -0.54 23.00
C VAL A 27 24.36 -0.18 21.52
N ASP A 28 25.35 -0.51 20.69
CA ASP A 28 25.32 -0.25 19.26
C ASP A 28 24.23 -1.08 18.56
N ASP A 29 24.08 -2.36 18.92
CA ASP A 29 23.01 -3.20 18.37
C ASP A 29 21.62 -2.73 18.82
N ASN A 30 21.45 -2.31 20.07
CA ASN A 30 20.18 -1.75 20.55
C ASN A 30 19.81 -0.48 19.78
N PHE A 31 20.79 0.40 19.51
CA PHE A 31 20.56 1.61 18.72
C PHE A 31 20.09 1.27 17.30
N LYS A 32 20.75 0.33 16.63
CA LYS A 32 20.35 -0.14 15.30
C LYS A 32 18.94 -0.74 15.30
N ILE A 33 18.61 -1.55 16.30
CA ILE A 33 17.28 -2.15 16.43
C ILE A 33 16.23 -1.04 16.57
N ASP A 34 16.47 -0.04 17.42
CA ASP A 34 15.51 1.03 17.67
C ASP A 34 15.30 1.91 16.42
N GLU A 35 16.38 2.25 15.72
CA GLU A 35 16.32 3.00 14.45
C GLU A 35 15.54 2.23 13.37
N GLU A 36 15.79 0.93 13.20
CA GLU A 36 15.08 0.10 12.22
C GLU A 36 13.60 -0.10 12.61
N ILE A 37 13.29 -0.27 13.89
CA ILE A 37 11.90 -0.35 14.38
C ILE A 37 11.18 0.97 14.12
N GLN A 38 11.82 2.11 14.40
CA GLN A 38 11.25 3.42 14.12
C GLN A 38 10.99 3.59 12.61
N GLY A 39 11.96 3.23 11.77
CA GLY A 39 11.82 3.27 10.32
C GLY A 39 10.69 2.38 9.80
N LEU A 40 10.57 1.16 10.32
CA LEU A 40 9.47 0.25 9.98
C LEU A 40 8.12 0.79 10.46
N LYS A 41 8.04 1.31 11.68
CA LYS A 41 6.82 1.94 12.21
C LYS A 41 6.35 3.08 11.30
N THR A 42 7.25 3.98 10.92
CA THR A 42 6.93 5.07 9.99
C THR A 42 6.50 4.56 8.63
N LYS A 43 7.14 3.52 8.08
CA LYS A 43 6.70 2.91 6.81
C LYS A 43 5.28 2.34 6.93
N VAL A 44 4.98 1.63 8.02
CA VAL A 44 3.67 1.03 8.28
C VAL A 44 2.59 2.09 8.49
N GLU A 45 2.87 3.12 9.28
CA GLU A 45 1.95 4.25 9.50
C GLU A 45 1.62 5.00 8.21
N ASN A 46 2.55 5.00 7.24
CA ASN A 46 2.38 5.61 5.93
C ASN A 46 1.85 4.65 4.84
N ILE A 47 1.46 3.42 5.19
CA ILE A 47 0.75 2.55 4.25
C ILE A 47 -0.64 3.16 4.02
N ASP A 48 -0.81 3.81 2.87
CA ASP A 48 -2.07 4.37 2.41
C ASP A 48 -2.82 3.33 1.56
N THR A 49 -3.93 2.81 2.09
CA THR A 49 -4.81 1.86 1.41
C THR A 49 -6.09 2.50 0.90
N THR A 50 -6.12 3.82 0.72
CA THR A 50 -7.25 4.50 0.10
C THR A 50 -7.44 4.04 -1.35
N ALA A 51 -8.66 4.21 -1.88
CA ALA A 51 -9.00 3.80 -3.23
C ALA A 51 -8.14 4.51 -4.30
N GLU A 52 -7.75 5.76 -4.06
CA GLU A 52 -6.89 6.53 -4.96
C GLU A 52 -5.46 5.94 -5.06
N LYS A 53 -4.94 5.35 -3.97
CA LYS A 53 -3.60 4.75 -3.93
C LYS A 53 -3.59 3.25 -4.20
N THR A 54 -4.75 2.64 -4.36
CA THR A 54 -4.88 1.21 -4.64
C THR A 54 -5.05 0.99 -6.13
N THR A 55 -4.07 0.34 -6.77
CA THR A 55 -4.13 0.01 -8.20
C THR A 55 -5.11 -1.13 -8.47
N ILE A 56 -5.64 -1.19 -9.69
CA ILE A 56 -6.47 -2.30 -10.16
C ILE A 56 -5.75 -3.12 -11.21
N LYS A 57 -6.00 -4.43 -11.23
CA LYS A 57 -5.60 -5.30 -12.33
C LYS A 57 -6.76 -5.40 -13.33
N ASP A 58 -6.78 -4.52 -14.31
CA ASP A 58 -7.81 -4.51 -15.34
C ASP A 58 -7.49 -5.47 -16.50
N VAL A 59 -7.78 -6.75 -16.31
CA VAL A 59 -7.47 -7.81 -17.29
C VAL A 59 -8.25 -7.63 -18.60
N ASN A 60 -9.47 -7.10 -18.51
CA ASN A 60 -10.39 -7.04 -19.65
C ASN A 60 -10.48 -5.63 -20.27
N ASN A 61 -9.69 -4.68 -19.78
CA ASN A 61 -9.71 -3.26 -20.20
C ASN A 61 -11.11 -2.65 -20.10
N TYR A 62 -11.82 -2.92 -18.99
CA TYR A 62 -13.15 -2.34 -18.74
C TYR A 62 -13.09 -0.89 -18.24
N PHE A 63 -11.97 -0.48 -17.67
CA PHE A 63 -11.76 0.84 -17.10
C PHE A 63 -10.63 1.55 -17.84
N THR A 64 -10.70 2.88 -17.87
CA THR A 64 -9.59 3.70 -18.35
C THR A 64 -8.61 4.00 -17.21
N SER A 65 -9.11 4.10 -15.98
CA SER A 65 -8.33 4.32 -14.77
C SER A 65 -7.48 3.10 -14.37
N ASP A 66 -6.33 3.39 -13.75
CA ASP A 66 -5.40 2.41 -13.18
C ASP A 66 -5.60 2.17 -11.67
N ASN A 67 -6.53 2.88 -11.03
CA ASN A 67 -6.80 2.81 -9.60
C ASN A 67 -8.28 2.65 -9.27
N VAL A 68 -8.57 2.23 -8.03
CA VAL A 68 -9.93 1.90 -7.59
C VAL A 68 -10.84 3.13 -7.65
N GLU A 69 -10.37 4.29 -7.22
CA GLU A 69 -11.20 5.50 -7.15
C GLU A 69 -11.63 5.98 -8.55
N GLY A 70 -10.71 5.99 -9.52
CA GLY A 70 -11.05 6.38 -10.90
C GLY A 70 -12.03 5.40 -11.54
N ALA A 71 -11.84 4.09 -11.36
CA ALA A 71 -12.78 3.08 -11.87
C ALA A 71 -14.19 3.22 -11.26
N LEU A 72 -14.30 3.53 -9.95
CA LEU A 72 -15.59 3.79 -9.31
C LEU A 72 -16.27 5.04 -9.88
N ASN A 73 -15.50 6.09 -10.16
CA ASN A 73 -16.02 7.32 -10.78
C ASN A 73 -16.51 7.08 -12.22
N GLU A 74 -15.82 6.25 -13.00
CA GLU A 74 -16.28 5.82 -14.32
C GLU A 74 -17.63 5.08 -14.23
N LEU A 75 -17.76 4.13 -13.30
CA LEU A 75 -19.01 3.41 -13.07
C LEU A 75 -20.15 4.33 -12.64
N ALA A 76 -19.89 5.26 -11.72
CA ALA A 76 -20.87 6.24 -11.27
C ALA A 76 -21.37 7.12 -12.43
N THR A 77 -20.46 7.54 -13.30
CA THR A 77 -20.78 8.34 -14.49
C THR A 77 -21.66 7.57 -15.47
N GLU A 78 -21.28 6.34 -15.82
CA GLU A 78 -22.04 5.51 -16.75
C GLU A 78 -23.43 5.18 -16.19
N LEU A 79 -23.53 4.84 -14.90
CA LEU A 79 -24.81 4.56 -14.24
C LEU A 79 -25.76 5.77 -14.31
N ASN A 80 -25.24 6.98 -14.05
CA ASN A 80 -26.04 8.20 -14.15
C ASN A 80 -26.48 8.48 -15.60
N GLY A 81 -25.60 8.23 -16.58
CA GLY A 81 -25.93 8.30 -18.00
C GLY A 81 -27.06 7.35 -18.39
N GLN A 82 -27.01 6.10 -17.93
CA GLN A 82 -28.07 5.11 -18.18
C GLN A 82 -29.41 5.50 -17.55
N LYS A 83 -29.41 5.99 -16.30
CA LYS A 83 -30.62 6.50 -15.64
C LYS A 83 -31.26 7.64 -16.43
N ALA A 84 -30.46 8.60 -16.90
CA ALA A 84 -30.94 9.71 -17.71
C ALA A 84 -31.56 9.23 -19.04
N ARG A 85 -30.90 8.30 -19.74
CA ARG A 85 -31.44 7.69 -20.96
C ARG A 85 -32.77 6.97 -20.70
N GLY A 86 -32.88 6.23 -19.59
CA GLY A 86 -34.12 5.56 -19.20
C GLY A 86 -35.29 6.52 -19.01
N VAL A 87 -35.07 7.65 -18.32
CA VAL A 87 -36.09 8.69 -18.14
C VAL A 87 -36.50 9.31 -19.49
N GLN A 88 -35.53 9.59 -20.37
CA GLN A 88 -35.82 10.13 -21.71
C GLN A 88 -36.67 9.18 -22.55
N ILE A 89 -36.38 7.87 -22.49
CA ILE A 89 -37.16 6.84 -23.18
C ILE A 89 -38.60 6.82 -22.64
N ALA A 90 -38.78 6.79 -21.31
CA ALA A 90 -40.10 6.78 -20.70
C ALA A 90 -40.93 8.01 -21.12
N ASN A 91 -40.34 9.20 -21.09
CA ASN A 91 -41.01 10.43 -21.54
C ASN A 91 -41.39 10.37 -23.02
N SER A 92 -40.51 9.81 -23.87
CA SER A 92 -40.76 9.68 -25.30
C SER A 92 -41.89 8.69 -25.62
N LEU A 93 -42.10 7.66 -24.78
CA LEU A 93 -43.21 6.73 -24.90
C LEU A 93 -44.52 7.36 -24.42
N LEU A 94 -44.50 8.10 -23.31
CA LEU A 94 -45.65 8.83 -22.80
C LEU A 94 -46.17 9.86 -23.79
N ALA A 95 -45.28 10.56 -24.50
CA ALA A 95 -45.65 11.56 -25.51
C ALA A 95 -46.33 10.95 -26.77
N LYS A 96 -46.31 9.63 -26.93
CA LYS A 96 -46.94 8.90 -28.06
C LYS A 96 -48.30 8.27 -27.70
N LEU A 97 -48.69 8.33 -26.43
CA LEU A 97 -50.00 7.88 -25.92
C LEU A 97 -50.99 9.05 -25.97
#